data_AF-A0A7S7P755-F1
#
_entry.id   AF-A0A7S7P755-F1
#
_cell.length_a   1.000
_cell.length_b   1.000
_cell.length_c   1.000
_cell.angle_alpha   90.00
_cell.angle_beta   90.00
_cell.angle_gamma   90.00
#
_symmetry.space_group_name_H-M   'P 1'
#
loop_
_entity.id
_entity.type
_entity.pdbx_description
1 polymer ?
#
loop_
_entity_poly.entity_id
_entity_poly.type
_entity_poly.pdbx_seq_one_letter_code
_entity_poly.pdbx_strand_id
1 'polypeptide(L)'
;MDWSRLRLSTGARVMWLALGLLLGLPTLANGLSTHNTADLCFGIGMILVGVRGFLRPVMFGKAVRMEMDPRTSQVSIGSPMLHGGLSLVIFAALTAGIVIKYVLKG
;
A
#
# COMPACT_ATOMS: atom_id res chain seq x y z
N MET A 1 -13.14 -11.79 -24.66
CA MET A 1 -12.25 -11.18 -23.64
C MET A 1 -12.86 -9.87 -23.20
N ASP A 2 -13.30 -9.76 -21.94
CA ASP A 2 -13.99 -8.57 -21.40
C ASP A 2 -12.99 -7.43 -21.13
N TRP A 3 -12.80 -6.54 -22.09
CA TRP A 3 -11.90 -5.37 -22.01
C TRP A 3 -12.22 -4.40 -20.88
N SER A 4 -13.48 -4.35 -20.43
CA SER A 4 -13.95 -3.51 -19.32
C SER A 4 -13.36 -3.93 -17.97
N ARG A 5 -13.19 -5.24 -17.73
CA ARG A 5 -12.63 -5.76 -16.45
C ARG A 5 -11.12 -5.51 -16.34
N LEU A 6 -10.40 -5.64 -17.45
CA LEU A 6 -8.96 -5.35 -17.53
C LEU A 6 -8.69 -3.85 -17.29
N ARG A 7 -9.50 -2.95 -17.87
CA ARG A 7 -9.43 -1.50 -17.59
C ARG A 7 -9.76 -1.17 -16.13
N LEU A 8 -10.76 -1.82 -15.53
CA LEU A 8 -11.07 -1.62 -14.11
C LEU A 8 -9.94 -2.08 -13.20
N SER A 9 -9.33 -3.24 -13.47
CA SER A 9 -8.20 -3.73 -12.66
C SER A 9 -6.97 -2.83 -12.82
N THR A 10 -6.65 -2.38 -14.02
CA THR A 10 -5.51 -1.47 -14.26
C THR A 10 -5.76 -0.09 -13.65
N GLY A 11 -6.98 0.43 -13.75
CA GLY A 11 -7.37 1.70 -13.13
C GLY A 11 -7.24 1.66 -11.60
N ALA A 12 -7.70 0.60 -10.95
CA ALA A 12 -7.56 0.45 -9.50
C ALA A 12 -6.10 0.31 -9.05
N ARG A 13 -5.24 -0.34 -9.83
CA ARG A 13 -3.81 -0.43 -9.55
C ARG A 13 -3.13 0.94 -9.61
N VAL A 14 -3.39 1.70 -10.68
CA VAL A 14 -2.86 3.06 -10.85
C VAL A 14 -3.40 3.99 -9.77
N MET A 15 -4.68 3.85 -9.40
CA MET A 15 -5.28 4.60 -8.30
C MET A 15 -4.59 4.31 -6.97
N TRP A 16 -4.35 3.03 -6.63
CA TRP A 16 -3.64 2.66 -5.40
C TRP A 16 -2.20 3.17 -5.39
N LEU A 17 -1.50 3.07 -6.51
CA LEU A 17 -0.14 3.62 -6.65
C LEU A 17 -0.15 5.15 -6.47
N ALA A 18 -1.06 5.84 -7.15
CA ALA A 18 -1.22 7.28 -7.07
C ALA A 18 -1.57 7.73 -5.65
N LEU A 19 -2.45 7.00 -4.96
CA LEU A 19 -2.80 7.26 -3.56
C LEU A 19 -1.59 7.10 -2.65
N GLY A 20 -0.84 6.01 -2.78
CA GLY A 20 0.39 5.78 -2.00
C GLY A 20 1.46 6.81 -2.26
N LEU A 21 1.60 7.31 -3.49
CA LEU A 21 2.52 8.39 -3.84
C LEU A 21 2.02 9.75 -3.32
N LEU A 22 0.74 10.09 -3.51
CA LEU A 22 0.15 11.35 -3.06
C LEU A 22 0.19 11.52 -1.55
N LEU A 23 -0.01 10.43 -0.80
CA LEU A 23 0.08 10.46 0.66
C LEU A 23 1.51 10.24 1.15
N GLY A 24 2.27 9.37 0.49
CA GLY A 24 3.62 9.01 0.91
C GLY A 24 4.68 10.07 0.61
N LEU A 25 4.69 10.67 -0.59
CA LEU A 25 5.70 11.65 -0.99
C LEU A 25 5.72 12.90 -0.12
N PRO A 26 4.58 13.56 0.21
CA PRO A 26 4.61 14.74 1.08
C PRO A 26 5.07 14.38 2.49
N THR A 27 4.64 13.22 3.01
CA THR A 27 5.03 12.75 4.35
C THR A 27 6.52 12.42 4.42
N LEU A 28 7.05 11.80 3.36
CA LEU A 28 8.48 11.50 3.20
C LEU A 28 9.30 12.80 3.07
N ALA A 29 8.85 13.74 2.23
CA ALA A 29 9.50 15.04 2.04
C ALA A 29 9.53 15.85 3.33
N ASN A 30 8.43 15.84 4.09
CA ASN A 30 8.36 16.47 5.40
C ASN A 30 9.31 15.80 6.40
N GLY A 31 9.35 14.47 6.45
CA GLY A 31 10.28 13.71 7.29
C GLY A 31 11.76 13.98 6.96
N LEU A 32 12.09 14.15 5.67
CA LEU A 32 13.43 14.54 5.22
C LEU A 32 13.78 15.96 5.66
N SER A 33 12.88 16.92 5.46
CA SER A 33 13.07 18.33 5.81
C SER A 33 13.18 18.56 7.32
N THR A 34 12.47 17.77 8.11
CA THR A 34 12.40 17.93 9.58
C THR A 34 13.32 16.96 10.33
N HIS A 35 14.06 16.11 9.59
CA HIS A 35 14.79 14.96 10.14
C HIS A 35 13.95 14.11 11.11
N ASN A 36 12.64 14.04 10.86
CA ASN A 36 11.72 13.26 11.66
C ASN A 36 11.65 11.82 11.16
N THR A 37 12.31 10.92 11.87
CA THR A 37 12.34 9.48 11.58
C THR A 37 10.95 8.85 11.54
N ALA A 38 10.00 9.35 12.34
CA ALA A 38 8.63 8.84 12.31
C ALA A 38 7.93 9.12 10.98
N ASP A 39 7.99 10.36 10.50
CA ASP A 39 7.33 10.75 9.25
C ASP A 39 8.03 10.12 8.03
N LEU A 40 9.33 9.84 8.12
CA LEU A 40 10.05 9.01 7.13
C LEU A 40 9.51 7.58 7.08
N CYS A 41 9.39 6.92 8.22
CA CYS A 41 8.84 5.55 8.30
C CYS A 41 7.40 5.49 7.79
N PHE A 42 6.58 6.48 8.14
CA PHE A 42 5.21 6.61 7.62
C PHE A 42 5.18 6.84 6.11
N GLY A 43 6.00 7.76 5.59
CA GLY A 43 6.08 8.04 4.16
C GLY A 43 6.47 6.81 3.35
N ILE A 44 7.50 6.07 3.78
CA ILE A 44 7.91 4.80 3.16
C ILE A 44 6.78 3.77 3.25
N GLY A 45 6.15 3.62 4.41
CA GLY A 45 5.02 2.70 4.60
C GLY A 45 3.86 2.99 3.64
N MET A 46 3.50 4.27 3.46
CA MET A 46 2.42 4.69 2.57
C MET A 46 2.76 4.45 1.08
N ILE A 47 4.01 4.67 0.66
CA ILE A 47 4.47 4.33 -0.70
C ILE A 47 4.34 2.81 -0.92
N LEU A 48 4.80 2.01 0.05
CA LEU A 48 4.72 0.55 -0.03
C LEU A 48 3.27 0.04 -0.04
N VAL A 49 2.34 0.70 0.66
CA VAL A 49 0.89 0.43 0.55
C VAL A 49 0.40 0.65 -0.88
N GLY A 50 0.82 1.75 -1.53
CA GLY A 50 0.50 2.01 -2.94
C GLY A 50 1.06 0.94 -3.88
N VAL A 51 2.31 0.52 -3.67
CA VAL A 51 2.94 -0.59 -4.41
C VAL A 51 2.17 -1.90 -4.18
N ARG A 52 1.77 -2.19 -2.94
CA ARG A 52 0.96 -3.38 -2.62
C ARG A 52 -0.37 -3.37 -3.33
N GLY A 53 -1.07 -2.23 -3.31
CA GLY A 53 -2.35 -2.06 -4.00
C GLY A 53 -2.21 -2.10 -5.52
N PHE A 54 -1.05 -1.72 -6.07
CA PHE A 54 -0.71 -1.95 -7.48
C PHE A 54 -0.50 -3.44 -7.79
N LEU A 55 0.20 -4.17 -6.94
CA LEU A 55 0.46 -5.60 -7.14
C LEU A 55 -0.79 -6.47 -6.93
N ARG A 56 -1.64 -6.08 -5.96
CA ARG A 56 -2.92 -6.75 -5.65
C ARG A 56 -4.02 -5.69 -5.43
N PRO A 57 -4.68 -5.23 -6.51
CA PRO A 57 -5.72 -4.21 -6.40
C PRO A 57 -6.92 -4.76 -5.64
N VAL A 58 -7.17 -4.18 -4.46
CA VAL A 58 -8.39 -4.45 -3.69
C VAL A 58 -9.48 -3.56 -4.28
N MET A 59 -10.38 -4.16 -5.06
CA MET A 59 -11.54 -3.44 -5.58
C MET A 59 -12.53 -3.28 -4.43
N PHE A 60 -12.80 -2.05 -3.98
CA PHE A 60 -13.74 -1.78 -2.89
C PHE A 60 -15.11 -2.45 -3.11
N GLY A 61 -15.57 -2.57 -4.37
CA GLY A 61 -16.82 -3.27 -4.72
C GLY A 61 -16.80 -4.81 -4.50
N LYS A 62 -15.62 -5.44 -4.41
CA LYS A 62 -15.44 -6.87 -4.09
C LYS A 62 -14.96 -7.12 -2.65
N ALA A 63 -14.66 -6.06 -1.89
CA ALA A 63 -14.41 -6.18 -0.45
C ALA A 63 -15.72 -6.11 0.34
N VAL A 64 -16.72 -5.38 -0.15
CA VAL A 64 -18.07 -5.30 0.45
C VAL A 64 -18.88 -6.58 0.21
N ARG A 65 -18.76 -7.18 -0.98
CA ARG A 65 -19.21 -8.55 -1.22
C ARG A 65 -18.10 -9.47 -0.78
N MET A 66 -18.20 -10.05 0.41
CA MET A 66 -17.28 -11.04 0.95
C MET A 66 -17.32 -12.36 0.15
N GLU A 67 -17.19 -12.29 -1.17
CA GLU A 67 -16.97 -13.42 -2.05
C GLU A 67 -15.46 -13.62 -2.11
N MET A 68 -15.00 -14.64 -1.38
CA MET A 68 -13.67 -15.24 -1.57
C MET A 68 -13.62 -15.82 -2.99
N ASP A 69 -13.46 -14.95 -3.98
CA ASP A 69 -13.32 -15.36 -5.37
C ASP A 69 -11.89 -15.89 -5.56
N PRO A 70 -11.70 -17.21 -5.84
CA PRO A 70 -10.38 -17.81 -6.05
C PRO A 70 -9.62 -17.16 -7.21
N ARG A 71 -10.29 -16.33 -8.04
CA ARG A 71 -9.71 -15.57 -9.15
C ARG A 71 -8.93 -14.32 -8.76
N THR A 72 -8.93 -13.92 -7.49
CA THR A 72 -7.97 -12.88 -7.02
C THR A 72 -6.51 -13.36 -7.15
N SER A 73 -6.28 -14.66 -7.24
CA SER A 73 -4.99 -15.27 -7.59
C SER A 73 -4.57 -15.05 -9.05
N GLN A 74 -5.52 -14.90 -9.98
CA GLN A 74 -5.22 -14.75 -11.42
C GLN A 74 -4.77 -13.34 -11.82
N VAL A 75 -4.92 -12.35 -10.93
CA VAL A 75 -4.58 -10.94 -11.18
C VAL A 75 -3.48 -10.46 -10.21
N SER A 76 -2.96 -11.36 -9.36
CA SER A 76 -1.84 -11.07 -8.48
C SER A 76 -0.55 -11.15 -9.30
N ILE A 77 0.20 -10.05 -9.34
CA ILE A 77 1.54 -10.05 -9.92
C ILE A 77 2.52 -10.30 -8.77
N GLY A 78 3.20 -11.44 -8.81
CA GLY A 78 4.21 -11.82 -7.81
C GLY A 78 3.82 -13.04 -6.98
N SER A 79 4.82 -13.63 -6.32
CA SER A 79 4.61 -14.80 -5.47
C SER A 79 3.82 -14.43 -4.20
N PRO A 80 3.05 -15.36 -3.61
CA PRO A 80 2.40 -15.16 -2.31
C PRO A 80 3.37 -14.68 -1.22
N MET A 81 4.62 -15.14 -1.29
CA MET A 81 5.70 -14.73 -0.39
C MET A 81 6.08 -13.25 -0.53
N LEU A 82 6.09 -12.71 -1.76
CA LEU A 82 6.36 -11.29 -2.02
C LEU A 82 5.27 -10.40 -1.42
N HIS A 83 4.00 -10.79 -1.55
CA HIS A 83 2.89 -10.07 -0.93
C HIS A 83 2.92 -10.16 0.60
N GLY A 84 3.24 -11.33 1.15
CA GLY A 84 3.41 -11.53 2.59
C GLY A 84 4.55 -10.67 3.16
N GLY A 85 5.72 -10.72 2.51
CA GLY A 85 6.88 -9.91 2.88
C GLY A 85 6.60 -8.41 2.79
N LEU A 86 5.97 -7.95 1.70
CA LEU A 86 5.59 -6.53 1.56
C LEU A 86 4.62 -6.10 2.66
N SER A 87 3.68 -6.97 3.04
CA SER A 87 2.75 -6.70 4.15
C SER A 87 3.47 -6.58 5.49
N LEU A 88 4.45 -7.45 5.74
CA LEU A 88 5.28 -7.43 6.95
C LEU A 88 6.12 -6.15 7.02
N VAL A 89 6.75 -5.75 5.91
CA VAL A 89 7.57 -4.53 5.85
C VAL A 89 6.69 -3.29 6.04
N ILE A 90 5.52 -3.23 5.40
CA ILE A 90 4.55 -2.14 5.63
C ILE A 90 4.16 -2.07 7.10
N PHE A 91 3.80 -3.21 7.70
CA PHE A 91 3.41 -3.28 9.10
C PHE A 91 4.55 -2.81 10.02
N ALA A 92 5.77 -3.28 9.78
CA ALA A 92 6.94 -2.88 10.56
C ALA A 92 7.23 -1.38 10.40
N ALA A 93 7.17 -0.84 9.19
CA ALA A 93 7.42 0.58 8.91
C ALA A 93 6.37 1.49 9.58
N LEU A 94 5.08 1.15 9.47
CA LEU A 94 4.00 1.92 10.10
C LEU A 94 4.06 1.82 11.63
N THR A 95 4.30 0.61 12.16
CA THR A 95 4.42 0.39 13.61
C THR A 95 5.64 1.13 14.17
N ALA A 96 6.79 1.07 13.50
CA ALA A 96 7.97 1.84 13.88
C ALA A 96 7.69 3.36 13.86
N GLY A 97 6.99 3.84 12.83
CA GLY A 97 6.55 5.24 12.76
C GLY A 97 5.69 5.65 13.96
N ILE A 98 4.71 4.83 14.35
CA ILE A 98 3.85 5.06 15.52
C ILE A 98 4.67 5.06 16.81
N VAL A 99 5.50 4.03 17.03
CA VAL A 99 6.31 3.89 18.25
C VAL A 99 7.26 5.08 18.40
N ILE A 100 7.97 5.47 17.33
CA ILE A 100 8.87 6.61 17.38
C ILE A 100 8.10 7.89 17.70
N LYS A 101 6.94 8.11 17.06
CA LYS A 101 6.16 9.35 17.20
C LYS A 101 5.50 9.50 18.58
N TYR A 102 4.96 8.42 19.12
CA TYR A 102 4.09 8.48 20.31
C TYR A 102 4.69 7.87 21.58
N VAL A 103 5.73 7.04 21.45
CA VAL A 103 6.38 6.39 22.61
C VAL A 103 7.75 7.01 22.90
N LEU A 104 8.55 7.29 21.86
CA LEU A 104 9.92 7.80 22.04
C LEU A 104 10.03 9.32 21.98
N LYS A 105 9.20 9.98 21.16
CA LYS A 105 9.14 11.45 21.01
C LYS A 105 7.81 12.06 21.46
N GLY A 106 6.98 11.29 22.17
CA GLY A 106 5.73 11.74 22.79
C GLY A 106 5.97 12.50 24.09
#